data_AF-A0A4Y2FTA2-F1
#
_entry.id   AF-A0A4Y2FTA2-F1
#
_cell.length_a   1.000
_cell.length_b   1.000
_cell.length_c   1.000
_cell.angle_alpha   90.00
_cell.angle_beta   90.00
_cell.angle_gamma   90.00
#
_symmetry.space_group_name_H-M   'P 1'
#
loop_
_entity.id
_entity.type
_entity.pdbx_description
1 polymer ?
#
loop_
_entity_poly.entity_id
_entity_poly.type
_entity_poly.pdbx_seq_one_letter_code
_entity_poly.pdbx_strand_id
1 'polypeptide(L)'
;MKSLQLKCSGRREITPNDEIEKFCGVDLTSSDQHLEIGDSRVQRDNDDCRKMMKWFKHYNPFPENSNLISISNGVVGYSKLNCHLAKDEGILGIKRIEGSHFHNVKFKRNDRVQPLSLMNNAIKVHDESASINPTTLFRRITLQSNRMKN
;
A
#
# COMPACT_ATOMS: atom_id res chain seq x y z
N MET A 1 26.48 4.75 -24.19
CA MET A 1 25.28 3.88 -24.35
C MET A 1 24.19 4.68 -25.02
N LYS A 2 23.73 4.25 -26.21
CA LYS A 2 22.76 4.98 -27.03
C LYS A 2 21.37 4.87 -26.41
N SER A 3 20.71 6.01 -26.16
CA SER A 3 19.30 6.07 -25.78
C SER A 3 18.44 5.54 -26.93
N LEU A 4 17.73 4.43 -26.70
CA LEU A 4 16.59 4.06 -27.52
C LEU A 4 15.42 4.98 -27.16
N GLN A 5 15.24 6.02 -27.97
CA GLN A 5 13.98 6.75 -28.05
C GLN A 5 13.01 5.90 -28.88
N LEU A 6 12.06 5.24 -28.22
CA LEU A 6 10.95 4.60 -28.91
C LEU A 6 9.97 5.71 -29.33
N LYS A 7 10.04 6.13 -30.59
CA LYS A 7 9.01 6.98 -31.20
C LYS A 7 7.76 6.12 -31.40
N CYS A 8 6.76 6.27 -30.53
CA CYS A 8 5.41 5.77 -30.81
C CYS A 8 4.72 6.75 -31.77
N SER A 9 4.77 6.40 -33.06
CA SER A 9 4.01 7.05 -34.11
C SER A 9 2.54 6.62 -34.04
N GLY A 10 1.67 7.53 -33.60
CA GLY A 10 0.29 7.66 -34.10
C GLY A 10 -0.64 6.45 -34.04
N ARG A 11 -0.53 5.57 -33.04
CA ARG A 11 -1.54 4.53 -32.79
C ARG A 11 -1.96 4.62 -31.33
N ARG A 12 -3.24 4.94 -31.08
CA ARG A 12 -3.81 4.93 -29.72
C ARG A 12 -3.55 3.56 -29.11
N GLU A 13 -2.95 3.55 -27.93
CA GLU A 13 -2.72 2.36 -27.12
C GLU A 13 -4.11 1.80 -26.76
N ILE A 14 -4.39 0.54 -27.09
CA ILE A 14 -5.69 -0.07 -26.82
C ILE A 14 -5.81 -0.22 -25.30
N THR A 15 -6.69 0.56 -24.71
CA THR A 15 -7.00 0.51 -23.28
C THR A 15 -7.98 -0.63 -23.02
N PRO A 16 -8.02 -1.21 -21.80
CA PRO A 16 -9.03 -2.21 -21.44
C PRO A 16 -10.48 -1.75 -21.70
N ASN A 17 -10.72 -0.43 -21.71
CA ASN A 17 -12.02 0.15 -22.02
C ASN A 17 -12.39 0.00 -23.50
N ASP A 18 -11.44 0.12 -24.44
CA ASP A 18 -11.71 -0.01 -25.88
C ASP A 18 -12.28 -1.41 -26.22
N GLU A 19 -11.81 -2.47 -25.54
CA GLU A 19 -12.33 -3.83 -25.73
C GLU A 19 -13.71 -4.02 -25.07
N ILE A 20 -13.96 -3.35 -23.94
CA ILE A 20 -15.27 -3.39 -23.25
C ILE A 20 -16.33 -2.63 -24.06
N GLU A 21 -15.99 -1.48 -24.61
CA GLU A 21 -16.85 -0.70 -25.52
C GLU A 21 -17.29 -1.52 -26.71
N LYS A 22 -16.33 -2.20 -27.36
CA LYS A 22 -16.57 -3.07 -28.51
C LYS A 22 -17.44 -4.28 -28.15
N PHE A 23 -17.27 -4.85 -26.97
CA PHE A 23 -18.09 -5.97 -26.49
C PHE A 23 -19.53 -5.53 -26.18
N CYS A 24 -19.70 -4.38 -25.54
CA CYS A 24 -21.00 -3.88 -25.10
C CYS A 24 -21.73 -3.04 -26.18
N GLY A 25 -21.06 -2.64 -27.26
CA GLY A 25 -21.60 -1.77 -28.30
C GLY A 25 -21.91 -0.36 -27.79
N VAL A 26 -21.23 0.08 -26.74
CA VAL A 26 -21.43 1.40 -26.11
C VAL A 26 -20.17 2.24 -26.27
N ASP A 27 -20.34 3.52 -26.56
CA ASP A 27 -19.27 4.51 -26.55
C ASP A 27 -19.24 5.16 -25.16
N LEU A 28 -18.23 4.84 -24.37
CA LEU A 28 -18.11 5.35 -23.01
C LEU A 28 -17.57 6.79 -22.99
N THR A 29 -17.06 7.29 -24.11
CA THR A 29 -16.50 8.64 -24.22
C THR A 29 -17.55 9.73 -24.48
N SER A 30 -18.74 9.37 -25.00
CA SER A 30 -19.77 10.34 -25.42
C SER A 30 -20.94 10.53 -24.43
N SER A 31 -21.01 9.74 -23.36
CA SER A 31 -22.07 9.86 -22.36
C SER A 31 -21.66 10.72 -21.16
N ASP A 32 -22.41 11.79 -20.88
CA ASP A 32 -22.30 12.62 -19.66
C ASP A 32 -22.44 11.79 -18.36
N GLN A 33 -22.92 10.54 -18.44
CA GLN A 33 -23.01 9.63 -17.31
C GLN A 33 -21.69 8.91 -16.99
N HIS A 34 -20.67 9.05 -17.84
CA HIS A 34 -19.38 8.36 -17.73
C HIS A 34 -18.20 9.31 -17.49
N LEU A 35 -18.45 10.43 -16.82
CA LEU A 35 -17.44 11.41 -16.45
C LEU A 35 -16.29 10.82 -15.60
N GLU A 36 -16.50 9.68 -14.95
CA GLU A 36 -15.51 9.02 -14.09
C GLU A 36 -14.33 8.38 -14.85
N ILE A 37 -14.50 8.06 -16.13
CA ILE A 37 -13.47 7.39 -16.95
C ILE A 37 -12.97 8.29 -18.09
N GLY A 38 -13.58 9.46 -18.28
CA GLY A 38 -13.16 10.40 -19.31
C GLY A 38 -11.67 10.76 -19.21
N ASP A 39 -11.05 11.04 -20.35
CA ASP A 39 -9.61 11.33 -20.49
C ASP A 39 -9.11 12.39 -19.50
N SER A 40 -9.97 13.36 -19.16
CA SER A 40 -9.64 14.41 -18.18
C SER A 40 -9.38 13.88 -16.77
N ARG A 41 -10.08 12.83 -16.34
CA ARG A 41 -9.87 12.19 -15.03
C ARG A 41 -8.69 11.25 -15.05
N VAL A 42 -8.55 10.45 -16.10
CA VAL A 42 -7.35 9.63 -16.32
C VAL A 42 -6.09 10.49 -16.29
N GLN A 43 -6.12 11.64 -16.97
CA GLN A 43 -5.03 12.59 -16.97
C GLN A 43 -4.77 13.18 -15.57
N ARG A 44 -5.83 13.55 -14.82
CA ARG A 44 -5.71 14.06 -13.45
C ARG A 44 -5.13 13.03 -12.49
N ASP A 45 -5.61 11.80 -12.53
CA ASP A 45 -5.12 10.70 -11.69
C ASP A 45 -3.65 10.40 -12.01
N ASN A 46 -3.28 10.42 -13.30
CA ASN A 46 -1.90 10.29 -13.73
C ASN A 46 -1.03 11.46 -13.24
N ASP A 47 -1.53 12.69 -13.27
CA ASP A 47 -0.84 13.88 -12.75
C ASP A 47 -0.66 13.82 -11.23
N ASP A 48 -1.67 13.35 -10.50
CA ASP A 48 -1.60 13.18 -9.05
C ASP A 48 -0.69 12.02 -8.66
N CYS A 49 -0.70 10.90 -9.40
CA CYS A 49 0.29 9.83 -9.28
C CYS A 49 1.72 10.36 -9.48
N ARG A 50 1.95 11.19 -10.51
CA ARG A 50 3.25 11.82 -10.76
C ARG A 50 3.68 12.73 -9.60
N LYS A 51 2.76 13.51 -9.02
CA LYS A 51 3.06 14.35 -7.85
C LYS A 51 3.45 13.49 -6.64
N MET A 52 2.71 12.41 -6.39
CA MET A 52 3.00 11.48 -5.30
C MET A 52 4.37 10.82 -5.48
N MET A 53 4.70 10.38 -6.69
CA MET A 53 6.03 9.82 -7.00
C MET A 53 7.15 10.84 -6.80
N LYS A 54 6.96 12.10 -7.23
CA LYS A 54 7.92 13.18 -6.95
C LYS A 54 8.12 13.40 -5.45
N TRP A 55 7.03 13.33 -4.66
CA TRP A 55 7.08 13.46 -3.21
C TRP A 55 7.85 12.29 -2.57
N PHE A 56 7.56 11.04 -2.95
CA PHE A 56 8.28 9.86 -2.46
C PHE A 56 9.76 9.84 -2.83
N LYS A 57 10.14 10.42 -3.98
CA LYS A 57 11.54 10.57 -4.36
C LYS A 57 12.33 11.44 -3.38
N HIS A 58 11.68 12.47 -2.82
CA HIS A 58 12.30 13.36 -1.84
C HIS A 58 12.17 12.82 -0.41
N TYR A 59 11.03 12.22 -0.09
CA TYR A 59 10.73 11.61 1.21
C TYR A 59 10.54 10.10 1.01
N ASN A 60 11.63 9.32 1.06
CA ASN A 60 11.56 7.87 0.90
C ASN A 60 10.66 7.26 1.99
N PRO A 61 9.47 6.72 1.65
CA PRO A 61 8.58 6.13 2.65
C PRO A 61 9.06 4.75 3.13
N PHE A 62 10.04 4.16 2.44
CA PHE A 62 10.65 2.87 2.76
C PHE A 62 12.16 3.03 2.95
N PRO A 63 12.62 3.76 3.98
CA PRO A 63 14.04 3.80 4.30
C PRO A 63 14.50 2.38 4.63
N GLU A 64 15.68 1.99 4.15
CA GLU A 64 16.26 0.71 4.48
C GLU A 64 16.52 0.66 5.99
N ASN A 65 15.85 -0.26 6.67
CA ASN A 65 15.91 -0.38 8.12
C ASN A 65 15.91 -1.87 8.52
N SER A 66 16.60 -2.17 9.63
CA SER A 66 16.57 -3.51 10.23
C SER A 66 15.29 -3.77 11.02
N ASN A 67 14.52 -2.72 11.31
CA ASN A 67 13.37 -2.78 12.19
C ASN A 67 12.08 -2.86 11.38
N LEU A 68 11.15 -3.69 11.83
CA LEU A 68 9.81 -3.72 11.28
C LEU A 68 9.08 -2.41 11.65
N ILE A 69 8.62 -1.62 10.67
CA ILE A 69 7.89 -0.36 10.95
C ILE A 69 6.49 -0.39 10.32
N SER A 70 5.51 0.04 11.09
CA SER A 70 4.16 0.30 10.60
C SER A 70 4.15 1.59 9.79
N ILE A 71 3.81 1.49 8.51
CA ILE A 71 3.74 2.67 7.62
C ILE A 71 2.61 3.62 8.03
N SER A 72 1.54 3.09 8.62
CA SER A 72 0.32 3.87 8.92
C SER A 72 0.48 4.80 10.12
N ASN A 73 1.30 4.43 11.10
CA ASN A 73 1.48 5.18 12.34
C ASN A 73 2.95 5.34 12.78
N GLY A 74 3.91 4.83 12.01
CA GLY A 74 5.33 4.91 12.33
C GLY A 74 5.78 4.03 13.49
N VAL A 75 4.92 3.15 14.01
CA VAL A 75 5.26 2.29 15.16
C VAL A 75 6.33 1.28 14.76
N VAL A 76 7.42 1.28 15.53
CA VAL A 76 8.55 0.35 15.35
C VAL A 76 8.31 -0.91 16.16
N GLY A 77 8.41 -2.05 15.51
CA GLY A 77 8.29 -3.36 16.12
C GLY A 77 9.50 -3.70 17.00
N TYR A 78 9.26 -4.27 18.18
CA TYR A 78 10.31 -4.88 19.01
C TYR A 78 10.56 -6.35 18.63
N SER A 79 11.65 -6.91 19.15
CA SER A 79 12.26 -8.19 18.73
C SER A 79 11.38 -9.44 18.70
N LYS A 80 10.22 -9.47 19.39
CA LYS A 80 9.35 -10.67 19.40
C LYS A 80 8.25 -10.65 18.34
N LEU A 81 8.16 -9.58 17.54
CA LEU A 81 7.21 -9.57 16.44
C LEU A 81 7.72 -10.39 15.27
N ASN A 82 6.89 -11.32 14.82
CA ASN A 82 7.18 -12.20 13.69
C ASN A 82 6.10 -12.13 12.60
N CYS A 83 5.28 -11.07 12.54
CA CYS A 83 4.24 -10.97 11.51
C CYS A 83 4.77 -10.95 10.08
N HIS A 84 6.01 -10.49 9.87
CA HIS A 84 6.68 -10.57 8.58
C HIS A 84 7.07 -12.01 8.17
N LEU A 85 7.12 -12.94 9.13
CA LEU A 85 7.40 -14.37 8.94
C LEU A 85 6.14 -15.24 8.97
N ALA A 86 4.95 -14.64 8.84
CA ALA A 86 3.68 -15.33 9.05
C ALA A 86 3.52 -16.60 8.19
N LYS A 87 4.04 -16.56 6.95
CA LYS A 87 4.03 -17.69 6.04
C LYS A 87 4.89 -18.85 6.57
N ASP A 88 6.12 -18.56 6.98
CA ASP A 88 7.07 -19.57 7.44
C ASP A 88 6.61 -20.19 8.75
N GLU A 89 6.10 -19.38 9.67
CA GLU A 89 5.46 -19.84 10.91
C GLU A 89 4.24 -20.72 10.64
N GLY A 90 3.44 -20.36 9.62
CA GLY A 90 2.31 -21.18 9.17
C GLY A 90 2.75 -22.54 8.63
N ILE A 91 3.79 -22.56 7.79
CA ILE A 91 4.37 -23.81 7.25
C ILE A 91 4.93 -24.68 8.40
N LEU A 92 5.68 -24.09 9.33
CA LEU A 92 6.19 -24.78 10.52
C LEU A 92 5.04 -25.33 11.37
N GLY A 93 3.95 -24.56 11.52
CA GLY A 93 2.74 -24.99 12.20
C GLY A 93 2.09 -26.21 11.56
N ILE A 94 1.98 -26.22 10.23
CA ILE A 94 1.43 -27.36 9.47
C ILE A 94 2.33 -28.60 9.61
N LYS A 95 3.65 -28.43 9.50
CA LYS A 95 4.60 -29.54 9.69
C LYS A 95 4.50 -30.17 11.09
N ARG A 96 4.19 -29.39 12.13
CA ARG A 96 4.01 -29.90 13.50
C ARG A 96 2.77 -30.78 13.67
N ILE A 97 1.73 -30.58 12.85
CA ILE A 97 0.48 -31.35 12.92
C ILE A 97 0.45 -32.51 11.92
N GLU A 98 1.38 -32.52 10.97
CA GLU A 98 1.53 -33.62 10.01
C GLU A 98 1.73 -34.95 10.74
N GLY A 99 0.96 -35.98 10.35
CA GLY A 99 0.97 -37.30 10.99
C GLY A 99 0.27 -37.40 12.35
N SER A 100 -0.25 -36.28 12.91
CA SER A 100 -0.99 -36.30 14.17
C SER A 100 -2.49 -36.56 13.95
N HIS A 101 -3.12 -37.31 14.85
CA HIS A 101 -4.58 -37.46 14.85
C HIS A 101 -5.26 -36.13 15.23
N PHE A 102 -6.39 -35.83 14.58
CA PHE A 102 -7.13 -34.58 14.75
C PHE A 102 -7.46 -34.26 16.21
N HIS A 103 -7.84 -35.26 17.02
CA HIS A 103 -8.19 -35.07 18.43
C HIS A 103 -7.00 -34.69 19.33
N ASN A 104 -5.76 -34.90 18.87
CA ASN A 104 -4.53 -34.55 19.61
C ASN A 104 -4.00 -33.16 19.23
N VAL A 105 -4.44 -32.61 18.10
CA VAL A 105 -4.00 -31.28 17.64
C VAL A 105 -4.55 -30.21 18.56
N LYS A 106 -3.65 -29.41 19.14
CA LYS A 106 -3.99 -28.25 19.98
C LYS A 106 -3.26 -27.02 19.48
N PHE A 107 -4.01 -25.96 19.19
CA PHE A 107 -3.44 -24.67 18.81
C PHE A 107 -3.24 -23.81 20.05
N LYS A 108 -1.98 -23.53 20.42
CA LYS A 108 -1.70 -22.62 21.54
C LYS A 108 -1.69 -21.18 21.05
N ARG A 109 -2.06 -20.25 21.93
CA ARG A 109 -1.95 -18.80 21.64
C ARG A 109 -0.50 -18.36 21.38
N ASN A 110 0.46 -19.01 22.02
CA ASN A 110 1.88 -18.74 21.83
C ASN A 110 2.41 -19.21 20.47
N ASP A 111 1.71 -20.15 19.80
CA ASP A 111 2.06 -20.61 18.46
C ASP A 111 1.51 -19.66 17.38
N ARG A 112 0.72 -18.65 17.78
CA ARG A 112 0.21 -17.63 16.86
C ARG A 112 1.29 -16.59 16.58
N VAL A 113 1.40 -16.25 15.31
CA VAL A 113 2.17 -15.11 14.84
C VAL A 113 1.74 -13.85 15.60
N GLN A 114 2.72 -13.10 16.08
CA GLN A 114 2.54 -11.86 16.84
C GLN A 114 2.38 -10.69 15.87
N PRO A 115 1.19 -10.07 15.79
CA PRO A 115 0.95 -8.94 14.90
C PRO A 115 1.53 -7.64 15.48
N LEU A 116 1.79 -6.68 14.59
CA LEU A 116 2.23 -5.34 14.95
C LEU A 116 1.21 -4.56 15.79
N SER A 117 -0.07 -4.97 15.78
CA SER A 117 -1.13 -4.40 16.61
C SER A 117 -0.98 -4.67 18.11
N LEU A 118 -0.10 -5.59 18.52
CA LEU A 118 0.26 -5.76 19.93
C LEU A 118 1.08 -4.58 20.47
N MET A 119 1.63 -3.75 19.58
CA MET A 119 2.29 -2.53 19.98
C MET A 119 1.28 -1.47 20.36
N ASN A 120 1.58 -0.72 21.41
CA ASN A 120 0.89 0.53 21.65
C ASN A 120 1.16 1.46 20.47
N ASN A 121 0.12 2.12 19.97
CA ASN A 121 0.20 3.14 18.93
C ASN A 121 0.81 4.47 19.43
N ALA A 122 1.43 4.45 20.60
CA ALA A 122 1.99 5.61 21.26
C ALA A 122 3.51 5.64 21.10
N ILE A 123 4.02 6.75 20.59
CA ILE A 123 5.45 7.01 20.46
C ILE A 123 5.86 7.96 21.60
N LYS A 124 6.99 7.70 22.23
CA LYS A 124 7.58 8.63 23.21
C LYS A 124 8.29 9.76 22.48
N VAL A 125 7.84 10.99 22.70
CA VAL A 125 8.48 12.22 22.21
C VAL A 125 8.79 13.06 23.44
N HIS A 126 10.08 13.31 23.73
CA HIS A 126 10.50 14.05 24.92
C HIS A 126 9.89 13.50 26.24
N ASP A 127 9.91 12.18 26.41
CA ASP A 127 9.31 11.44 27.54
C ASP A 127 7.78 11.48 27.68
N GLU A 128 7.09 12.24 26.83
CA GLU A 128 5.64 12.24 26.73
C GLU A 128 5.17 11.20 25.70
N SER A 129 4.16 10.41 26.08
CA SER A 129 3.58 9.39 25.23
C SER A 129 2.51 10.00 24.33
N ALA A 130 2.79 10.15 23.04
CA ALA A 130 1.84 10.66 22.05
C ALA A 130 1.21 9.50 21.25
N SER A 131 -0.11 9.32 21.37
CA SER A 131 -0.86 8.37 20.54
C SER A 131 -0.95 8.88 19.10
N ILE A 132 -0.56 8.06 18.14
CA ILE A 132 -0.62 8.38 16.72
C ILE A 132 -1.91 7.83 16.11
N ASN A 133 -2.72 8.75 15.57
CA ASN A 133 -3.88 8.42 14.76
C ASN A 133 -3.53 8.57 13.26
N PRO A 134 -3.56 7.48 12.48
CA PRO A 134 -3.27 7.50 11.03
C PRO A 134 -4.12 8.51 10.26
N THR A 135 -5.40 8.65 10.61
CA THR A 135 -6.33 9.58 9.96
C THR A 135 -5.90 11.03 10.20
N THR A 136 -5.45 11.34 11.42
CA THR A 136 -4.93 12.67 11.76
C THR A 136 -3.63 12.95 11.02
N LEU A 137 -2.71 11.98 10.95
CA LEU A 137 -1.47 12.12 10.18
C LEU A 137 -1.75 12.36 8.69
N PHE A 138 -2.60 11.52 8.09
CA PHE A 138 -2.98 11.66 6.68
C PHE A 138 -3.57 13.04 6.39
N ARG A 139 -4.51 13.51 7.24
CA ARG A 139 -5.09 14.85 7.11
C ARG A 139 -4.03 15.95 7.16
N ARG A 140 -3.06 15.87 8.09
CA ARG A 140 -1.96 16.85 8.21
C ARG A 140 -1.05 16.85 6.97
N ILE A 141 -0.68 15.68 6.46
CA ILE A 141 0.14 15.54 5.25
C ILE A 141 -0.57 16.15 4.05
N THR A 142 -1.86 15.86 3.86
CA THR A 142 -2.65 16.41 2.76
C THR A 142 -2.76 17.93 2.84
N LEU A 143 -2.96 18.49 4.04
CA LEU A 143 -2.97 19.95 4.25
C LEU A 143 -1.61 20.59 3.93
N GLN A 144 -0.50 19.97 4.34
CA GLN A 144 0.85 20.47 4.05
C GLN A 144 1.18 20.39 2.56
N SER A 145 0.81 19.30 1.90
CA SER A 145 0.99 19.11 0.45
C SER A 145 0.21 20.15 -0.37
N ASN A 146 -0.96 20.59 0.11
CA ASN A 146 -1.71 21.67 -0.52
C ASN A 146 -1.11 23.06 -0.29
N ARG A 147 -0.46 23.29 0.85
CA ARG A 147 0.26 24.56 1.13
C ARG A 147 1.50 24.75 0.25
N MET A 148 2.18 23.68 -0.14
CA MET A 148 3.33 23.72 -1.04
C MET A 148 2.96 24.07 -2.51
N LYS A 149 1.66 24.18 -2.82
CA LYS A 149 1.15 24.51 -4.17
C LYS A 149 0.77 25.99 -4.31
N ASN A 150 0.78 26.76 -3.22
CA ASN A 150 0.57 28.21 -3.20
C ASN A 150 1.89 28.94 -3.01
#